data_AF-A0A645BHU9-F1
#
_entry.id   AF-A0A645BHU9-F1
#
_cell.length_a   1.000
_cell.length_b   1.000
_cell.length_c   1.000
_cell.angle_alpha   90.00
_cell.angle_beta   90.00
_cell.angle_gamma   90.00
#
_symmetry.space_group_name_H-M   'P 1'
#
loop_
_entity.id
_entity.type
_entity.pdbx_description
1 polymer ?
#
loop_
_entity_poly.entity_id
_entity_poly.type
_entity_poly.pdbx_seq_one_letter_code
_entity_poly.pdbx_strand_id
1 'polypeptide(L)'
;MFAHKTLIPMKYVNSLAVIILLLGAFATSSCTKMKKDKLDETWRLIRVDEDSTVSWYELWQFEGEMVYMVTRPAGGTELDTLYNAEYSVKSGLSKTIVTFQECPNTTYNGDWEVLTLNKDILVMLNRTDGEFIYREFVKE
;
A
#
# COMPACT_ATOMS: atom_id res chain seq x y z
N MET A 1 -56.39 -28.11 -2.39
CA MET A 1 -55.13 -27.53 -1.90
C MET A 1 -54.56 -26.70 -3.05
N PHE A 2 -54.83 -25.40 -3.08
CA PHE A 2 -54.43 -24.52 -4.18
C PHE A 2 -53.10 -23.84 -3.86
N ALA A 3 -52.09 -24.08 -4.68
CA ALA A 3 -50.78 -23.44 -4.58
C ALA A 3 -50.85 -22.03 -5.19
N HIS A 4 -50.69 -20.99 -4.36
CA HIS A 4 -50.49 -19.63 -4.82
C HIS A 4 -49.04 -19.44 -5.29
N LYS A 5 -48.84 -19.29 -6.60
CA LYS A 5 -47.60 -18.79 -7.20
C LYS A 5 -47.59 -17.27 -7.07
N THR A 6 -46.77 -16.74 -6.17
CA THR A 6 -46.50 -15.31 -6.05
C THR A 6 -45.63 -14.86 -7.23
N LEU A 7 -46.25 -14.17 -8.19
CA LEU A 7 -45.56 -13.48 -9.27
C LEU A 7 -45.00 -12.17 -8.71
N ILE A 8 -43.69 -12.11 -8.46
CA ILE A 8 -43.01 -10.86 -8.07
C ILE A 8 -42.97 -9.95 -9.31
N PRO A 9 -43.47 -8.71 -9.24
CA PRO A 9 -43.47 -7.79 -10.37
C PRO A 9 -42.04 -7.39 -10.77
N MET A 10 -41.68 -7.70 -12.02
CA MET A 10 -40.35 -7.57 -12.62
C MET A 10 -39.76 -6.14 -12.60
N LYS A 11 -40.56 -5.09 -12.38
CA LYS A 11 -40.11 -3.69 -12.34
C LYS A 11 -39.22 -3.34 -11.14
N TYR A 12 -39.38 -4.01 -10.00
CA TYR A 12 -38.59 -3.71 -8.79
C TYR A 12 -37.18 -4.31 -8.81
N VAL A 13 -36.97 -5.36 -9.59
CA VAL A 13 -35.69 -6.10 -9.65
C VAL A 13 -34.59 -5.24 -10.29
N ASN A 14 -34.94 -4.43 -11.31
CA ASN A 14 -33.99 -3.50 -11.93
C ASN A 14 -33.55 -2.37 -10.98
N SER A 15 -34.44 -1.92 -10.09
CA SER A 15 -34.11 -0.88 -9.11
C SER A 15 -33.22 -1.41 -7.99
N LEU A 16 -33.47 -2.64 -7.53
CA LEU A 16 -32.64 -3.31 -6.51
C LEU A 16 -31.23 -3.63 -7.00
N ALA A 17 -31.08 -4.07 -8.24
CA ALA A 17 -29.78 -4.35 -8.85
C ALA A 17 -28.88 -3.11 -8.91
N VAL A 18 -29.44 -1.93 -9.25
CA VAL A 18 -28.71 -0.66 -9.29
C VAL A 18 -28.26 -0.24 -7.88
N ILE A 19 -29.11 -0.39 -6.87
CA ILE A 19 -28.77 -0.07 -5.48
C ILE A 19 -27.63 -0.97 -4.98
N ILE A 20 -27.67 -2.27 -5.27
CA ILE A 20 -26.61 -3.22 -4.89
C ILE A 20 -25.29 -2.87 -5.60
N LEU A 21 -25.33 -2.51 -6.88
CA LEU A 21 -24.16 -2.08 -7.66
C LEU A 21 -23.52 -0.80 -7.08
N LEU A 22 -24.35 0.18 -6.70
CA LEU A 22 -23.89 1.41 -6.07
C LEU A 22 -23.25 1.13 -4.70
N LEU A 23 -23.89 0.34 -3.84
CA LEU A 23 -23.34 -0.04 -2.53
C LEU A 23 -22.00 -0.78 -2.64
N GLY A 24 -21.84 -1.62 -3.67
CA GLY A 24 -20.57 -2.30 -3.95
C GLY A 24 -19.43 -1.33 -4.29
N ALA A 25 -19.69 -0.27 -5.07
CA ALA A 25 -18.68 0.73 -5.45
C ALA A 25 -18.22 1.60 -4.27
N PHE A 26 -19.11 1.91 -3.34
CA PHE A 26 -18.76 2.67 -2.13
C PHE A 26 -17.90 1.84 -1.16
N ALA A 27 -18.19 0.54 -1.02
CA ALA A 27 -17.44 -0.34 -0.12
C ALA A 27 -15.97 -0.51 -0.53
N THR A 28 -15.68 -0.58 -1.84
CA THR A 28 -14.30 -0.73 -2.33
C THR A 28 -13.47 0.54 -2.17
N SER A 29 -14.09 1.72 -2.38
CA SER A 29 -13.42 3.01 -2.28
C SER A 29 -12.99 3.34 -0.85
N SER A 30 -13.81 2.97 0.14
CA SER A 30 -13.50 3.20 1.57
C SER A 30 -12.29 2.40 2.05
N CYS A 31 -12.13 1.16 1.57
CA CYS A 31 -11.00 0.30 1.96
C CYS A 31 -9.66 0.84 1.46
N THR A 32 -9.61 1.35 0.23
CA THR A 32 -8.39 1.95 -0.34
C THR A 32 -7.96 3.18 0.44
N LYS A 33 -8.89 4.08 0.77
CA LYS A 33 -8.58 5.28 1.56
C LYS A 33 -8.00 4.92 2.93
N MET A 34 -8.66 4.02 3.67
CA MET A 34 -8.19 3.61 5.00
C MET A 34 -6.77 3.01 4.98
N LYS A 35 -6.40 2.27 3.92
CA LYS A 35 -5.04 1.71 3.82
C LYS A 35 -4.02 2.75 3.38
N LYS A 36 -4.39 3.68 2.50
CA LYS A 36 -3.53 4.82 2.14
C LYS A 36 -3.24 5.68 3.37
N ASP A 37 -4.28 6.01 4.15
CA ASP A 37 -4.15 6.81 5.38
C ASP A 37 -3.23 6.15 6.42
N LYS A 38 -3.17 4.80 6.46
CA LYS A 38 -2.22 4.07 7.33
C LYS A 38 -0.80 4.03 6.79
N LEU A 39 -0.63 4.16 5.48
CA LEU A 39 0.69 4.14 4.84
C LEU A 39 1.34 5.52 4.88
N ASP A 40 0.54 6.59 4.83
CA ASP A 40 0.90 8.02 4.82
C ASP A 40 1.50 8.46 6.18
N GLU A 41 2.64 7.87 6.49
CA GLU A 41 3.38 7.93 7.74
C GLU A 41 4.89 7.84 7.42
N THR A 42 5.73 7.97 8.45
CA THR A 42 7.18 7.78 8.34
C THR A 42 7.58 6.38 8.81
N TRP A 43 8.31 5.67 7.95
CA TRP A 43 8.72 4.30 8.15
C TRP A 43 10.24 4.17 8.09
N ARG A 44 10.85 3.66 9.15
CA ARG A 44 12.27 3.38 9.19
C ARG A 44 12.57 1.97 8.73
N LEU A 45 13.43 1.85 7.73
CA LEU A 45 13.85 0.55 7.21
C LEU A 45 14.62 -0.25 8.27
N ILE A 46 14.25 -1.51 8.42
CA ILE A 46 15.00 -2.53 9.17
C ILE A 46 15.65 -3.46 8.15
N ARG A 47 16.96 -3.67 8.26
CA ARG A 47 17.59 -4.81 7.59
C ARG A 47 17.67 -6.00 8.53
N VAL A 48 17.21 -7.14 8.01
CA VAL A 48 17.22 -8.43 8.71
C VAL A 48 18.59 -9.12 8.58
N ASP A 49 19.40 -8.74 7.57
CA ASP A 49 20.73 -9.33 7.34
C ASP A 49 21.83 -8.26 7.26
N GLU A 50 22.98 -8.63 7.84
CA GLU A 50 24.29 -7.97 7.90
C GLU A 50 24.56 -6.97 9.04
N ASP A 51 25.15 -7.55 10.09
CA ASP A 51 26.23 -7.03 10.91
C ASP A 51 25.91 -5.81 11.80
N SER A 52 26.14 -6.00 13.10
CA SER A 52 25.96 -5.00 14.18
C SER A 52 26.80 -3.71 14.03
N THR A 53 27.59 -3.60 12.96
CA THR A 53 28.51 -2.50 12.63
C THR A 53 27.94 -1.50 11.64
N VAL A 54 26.78 -1.81 11.07
CA VAL A 54 26.22 -1.13 9.92
C VAL A 54 25.35 0.05 10.39
N SER A 55 25.87 1.27 10.26
CA SER A 55 25.32 2.50 10.85
C SER A 55 24.46 3.36 9.92
N TRP A 56 23.97 2.82 8.81
CA TRP A 56 23.12 3.58 7.90
C TRP A 56 21.66 3.48 8.35
N TYR A 57 21.00 4.61 8.28
CA TYR A 57 19.62 4.80 8.72
C TYR A 57 18.87 5.31 7.50
N GLU A 58 17.77 4.65 7.14
CA GLU A 58 16.94 5.00 5.99
C GLU A 58 15.49 5.16 6.45
N LEU A 59 14.87 6.31 6.14
CA LEU A 59 13.47 6.60 6.40
C LEU A 59 12.73 6.77 5.09
N TRP A 60 11.50 6.28 5.05
CA TRP A 60 10.56 6.44 3.96
C TRP A 60 9.37 7.21 4.51
N GLN A 61 9.23 8.46 4.09
CA GLN A 61 8.13 9.33 4.44
C GLN A 61 7.14 9.33 3.28
N PHE A 62 5.97 8.75 3.50
CA PHE A 62 4.86 8.80 2.57
C PHE A 62 4.01 10.02 2.92
N GLU A 63 3.86 10.94 1.96
CA GLU A 63 3.08 12.15 2.17
C GLU A 63 2.35 12.52 0.87
N GLY A 64 1.02 12.47 0.92
CA GLY A 64 0.19 12.79 -0.23
C GLY A 64 0.37 11.77 -1.35
N GLU A 65 0.99 12.16 -2.46
CA GLU A 65 1.27 11.28 -3.61
C GLU A 65 2.77 10.99 -3.80
N MET A 66 3.59 11.43 -2.85
CA MET A 66 5.05 11.28 -2.90
C MET A 66 5.56 10.40 -1.77
N VAL A 67 6.59 9.61 -2.07
CA VAL A 67 7.44 8.99 -1.06
C VAL A 67 8.82 9.63 -1.10
N TYR A 68 9.30 10.06 0.06
CA TYR A 68 10.64 10.62 0.25
C TYR A 68 11.49 9.59 0.98
N MET A 69 12.52 9.11 0.31
CA MET A 69 13.51 8.20 0.89
C MET A 69 14.69 9.05 1.33
N VAL A 70 14.94 9.11 2.63
CA VAL A 70 16.04 9.87 3.22
C VAL A 70 16.98 8.94 3.95
N THR A 71 18.27 9.30 3.99
CA THR A 71 19.28 8.55 4.71
C THR A 71 20.01 9.45 5.70
N ARG A 72 20.52 8.86 6.79
CA ARG A 72 21.50 9.52 7.66
C ARG A 72 22.85 8.83 7.46
N PRO A 73 23.88 9.56 7.01
CA PRO A 73 25.21 8.99 6.86
C PRO A 73 25.81 8.61 8.22
N ALA A 74 26.72 7.65 8.19
CA ALA A 74 27.45 7.20 9.37
C ALA A 74 28.15 8.37 10.08
N GLY A 75 27.81 8.61 11.36
CA GLY A 75 28.40 9.68 12.16
C GLY A 75 27.83 11.08 11.92
N GLY A 76 26.84 11.23 11.02
CA GLY A 76 26.08 12.47 10.83
C GLY A 76 24.82 12.52 11.68
N THR A 77 24.27 13.73 11.87
CA THR A 77 22.95 13.95 12.50
C THR A 77 21.89 14.42 11.51
N GLU A 78 22.31 14.88 10.33
CA GLU A 78 21.44 15.44 9.30
C GLU A 78 20.88 14.33 8.39
N LEU A 79 19.66 14.54 7.90
CA LEU A 79 19.01 13.66 6.93
C LEU A 79 19.26 14.20 5.53
N ASP A 80 19.78 13.35 4.66
CA ASP A 80 19.97 13.64 3.24
C ASP A 80 18.92 12.90 2.41
N THR A 81 18.36 13.58 1.41
CA THR A 81 17.45 12.94 0.46
C THR A 81 18.22 11.95 -0.39
N LEU A 82 17.83 10.68 -0.32
CA LEU A 82 18.34 9.62 -1.17
C LEU A 82 17.61 9.63 -2.51
N TYR A 83 16.29 9.45 -2.48
CA TYR A 83 15.42 9.46 -3.65
C TYR A 83 14.04 10.02 -3.29
N ASN A 84 13.28 10.41 -4.31
CA ASN A 84 11.84 10.59 -4.21
C ASN A 84 11.17 9.82 -5.35
N ALA A 85 9.90 9.47 -5.15
CA ALA A 85 9.10 8.80 -6.16
C ALA A 85 7.63 9.18 -5.98
N GLU A 86 6.88 9.19 -7.07
CA GLU A 86 5.42 9.20 -6.98
C GLU A 86 4.94 7.83 -6.50
N TYR A 87 3.90 7.78 -5.67
CA TYR A 87 3.30 6.54 -5.23
C TYR A 87 1.79 6.52 -5.32
N SER A 88 1.24 5.37 -5.67
CA SER A 88 -0.20 5.10 -5.62
C SER A 88 -0.49 3.82 -4.85
N VAL A 89 -1.68 3.76 -4.23
CA VAL A 89 -2.10 2.60 -3.43
C VAL A 89 -3.36 1.99 -4.05
N LYS A 90 -3.29 0.72 -4.40
CA LYS A 90 -4.42 -0.08 -4.85
C LYS A 90 -4.74 -1.15 -3.82
N SER A 91 -5.84 -0.99 -3.10
CA SER A 91 -6.34 -2.02 -2.18
C SER A 91 -7.37 -2.91 -2.88
N GLY A 92 -6.99 -4.17 -3.11
CA GLY A 92 -7.93 -5.22 -3.48
C GLY A 92 -8.48 -5.96 -2.26
N LEU A 93 -9.35 -6.94 -2.52
CA LEU A 93 -9.90 -7.83 -1.49
C LEU A 93 -8.82 -8.73 -0.87
N SER A 94 -7.86 -9.20 -1.68
CA SER A 94 -6.83 -10.15 -1.26
C SER A 94 -5.47 -9.50 -1.01
N LYS A 95 -5.17 -8.38 -1.66
CA LYS A 95 -3.83 -7.77 -1.68
C LYS A 95 -3.89 -6.26 -1.68
N THR A 96 -2.86 -5.63 -1.13
CA THR A 96 -2.60 -4.21 -1.29
C THR A 96 -1.31 -4.04 -2.07
N ILE A 97 -1.36 -3.25 -3.13
CA ILE A 97 -0.21 -2.92 -3.97
C ILE A 97 0.09 -1.44 -3.80
N VAL A 98 1.35 -1.12 -3.58
CA VAL A 98 1.92 0.23 -3.66
C VAL A 98 2.74 0.28 -4.94
N THR A 99 2.42 1.18 -5.86
CA THR A 99 3.17 1.33 -7.10
C THR A 99 4.03 2.58 -7.01
N PHE A 100 5.34 2.45 -7.16
CA PHE A 100 6.26 3.59 -7.25
C PHE A 100 6.58 3.92 -8.71
N GLN A 101 6.64 5.20 -9.02
CA GLN A 101 6.93 5.73 -10.35
C GLN A 101 7.90 6.90 -10.25
N GLU A 102 8.59 7.16 -11.35
CA GLU A 102 9.51 8.30 -11.50
C GLU A 102 10.67 8.36 -10.49
N CYS A 103 10.96 7.26 -9.79
CA CYS A 103 12.15 7.19 -8.96
C CYS A 103 13.40 7.20 -9.86
N PRO A 104 14.40 8.07 -9.59
CA PRO A 104 15.67 8.07 -10.30
C PRO A 104 16.41 6.73 -10.24
N ASN A 105 16.23 5.98 -9.15
CA ASN A 105 16.70 4.61 -9.02
C ASN A 105 15.57 3.64 -9.38
N THR A 106 15.70 3.05 -10.57
CA THR A 106 14.67 2.20 -11.18
C THR A 106 14.38 0.92 -10.41
N THR A 107 15.28 0.47 -9.53
CA THR A 107 15.05 -0.68 -8.64
C THR A 107 13.89 -0.44 -7.67
N TYR A 108 13.55 0.81 -7.38
CA TYR A 108 12.39 1.13 -6.55
C TYR A 108 11.08 1.20 -7.32
N ASN A 109 11.11 1.41 -8.64
CA ASN A 109 9.91 1.56 -9.44
C ASN A 109 9.13 0.24 -9.56
N GLY A 110 7.84 0.34 -9.88
CA GLY A 110 6.95 -0.80 -10.08
C GLY A 110 6.11 -1.16 -8.86
N ASP A 111 5.56 -2.36 -8.88
CA ASP A 111 4.54 -2.82 -7.93
C ASP A 111 5.15 -3.50 -6.70
N TRP A 112 4.85 -2.97 -5.53
CA TRP A 112 5.22 -3.50 -4.23
C TRP A 112 3.98 -4.08 -3.54
N GLU A 113 3.99 -5.38 -3.27
CA GLU A 113 2.95 -6.03 -2.47
C GLU A 113 3.17 -5.73 -0.99
N VAL A 114 2.16 -5.12 -0.36
CA VAL A 114 2.13 -4.88 1.09
C VAL A 114 1.70 -6.18 1.77
N LEU A 115 2.66 -6.85 2.40
CA LEU A 115 2.44 -8.11 3.12
C LEU A 115 1.91 -7.86 4.53
N THR A 116 2.41 -6.81 5.19
CA THR A 116 1.97 -6.39 6.53
C THR A 116 1.87 -4.87 6.58
N LEU A 117 0.78 -4.35 7.13
CA LEU A 117 0.60 -2.94 7.46
C LEU A 117 -0.23 -2.81 8.73
N ASN A 118 0.44 -2.52 9.84
CA ASN A 118 -0.20 -2.25 11.13
C ASN A 118 0.36 -0.95 11.73
N LYS A 119 0.08 -0.69 13.01
CA LYS A 119 0.50 0.58 13.67
C LYS A 119 2.01 0.67 13.93
N ASP A 120 2.73 -0.44 13.89
CA ASP A 120 4.14 -0.52 14.28
C ASP A 120 5.04 -1.02 13.13
N ILE A 121 4.51 -1.86 12.23
CA ILE A 121 5.29 -2.57 11.20
C ILE A 121 4.66 -2.42 9.82
N LEU A 122 5.52 -2.18 8.83
CA LEU A 122 5.24 -2.25 7.39
C LEU A 122 6.19 -3.27 6.76
N VAL A 123 5.65 -4.17 5.93
CA VAL A 123 6.44 -5.12 5.14
C VAL A 123 5.99 -5.05 3.69
N MET A 124 6.94 -4.83 2.79
CA MET A 124 6.69 -4.76 1.35
C MET A 124 7.59 -5.71 0.56
N LEU A 125 7.05 -6.25 -0.52
CA LEU A 125 7.73 -7.17 -1.41
C LEU A 125 7.57 -6.72 -2.86
N ASN A 126 8.68 -6.44 -3.52
CA ASN A 126 8.72 -6.24 -4.96
C ASN A 126 9.21 -7.53 -5.63
N ARG A 127 8.55 -7.97 -6.71
CA ARG A 127 8.96 -9.15 -7.50
C ARG A 127 9.15 -8.73 -8.95
N THR A 128 10.36 -8.85 -9.46
CA THR A 128 10.73 -8.56 -10.85
C THR A 128 11.49 -9.74 -11.42
N ASP A 129 10.94 -10.39 -12.46
CA ASP A 129 11.61 -11.36 -13.33
C ASP A 129 12.59 -12.33 -12.66
N GLY A 130 12.14 -13.00 -11.59
CA GLY A 130 12.91 -14.03 -10.87
C GLY A 130 13.72 -13.51 -9.68
N GLU A 131 13.82 -12.19 -9.52
CA GLU A 131 14.35 -11.53 -8.33
C GLU A 131 13.22 -11.02 -7.43
N PHE A 132 13.51 -10.91 -6.14
CA PHE A 132 12.59 -10.30 -5.18
C PHE A 132 13.36 -9.38 -4.25
N ILE A 133 12.74 -8.25 -3.94
CA ILE A 133 13.25 -7.28 -2.97
C ILE A 133 12.26 -7.24 -1.82
N TYR A 134 12.71 -7.69 -0.66
CA TYR A 134 11.95 -7.68 0.58
C TYR A 134 12.42 -6.51 1.45
N ARG A 135 11.47 -5.72 1.97
CA ARG A 135 11.76 -4.62 2.90
C ARG A 135 10.82 -4.66 4.08
N GLU A 136 11.39 -4.58 5.26
CA GLU A 136 10.69 -4.46 6.54
C GLU A 136 10.97 -3.09 7.13
N PHE A 137 9.95 -2.47 7.73
CA PHE A 137 10.04 -1.17 8.32
C PHE A 137 9.34 -1.15 9.68
N VAL A 138 9.82 -0.28 10.57
CA VAL A 138 9.11 0.12 11.79
C VAL A 138 8.63 1.55 11.68
N LYS A 139 7.52 1.85 12.35
CA LYS A 139 7.02 3.21 12.47
C LYS A 139 7.98 4.05 13.31
N GLU A 140 8.26 5.27 12.84
CA GLU A 140 9.03 6.29 13.58
C GLU A 140 8.10 7.27 14.32
#